data_AF-A0A960WXK0-F1
#
_entry.id   AF-A0A960WXK0-F1
#
_cell.length_a   1.000
_cell.length_b   1.000
_cell.length_c   1.000
_cell.angle_alpha   90.00
_cell.angle_beta   90.00
_cell.angle_gamma   90.00
#
_symmetry.space_group_name_H-M   'P 1'
#
loop_
_entity.id
_entity.type
_entity.pdbx_description
1 polymer ?
#
loop_
_entity_poly.entity_id
_entity_poly.type
_entity_poly.pdbx_seq_one_letter_code
_entity_poly.pdbx_strand_id
1 'polypeptide(L)'
;MRCAALKCLFFVLICLAPGLGLRAETIQADLCIYEATPGGIAMAVRAAREGLSVVLVNHNDHLGGILSNGLGVWDTLWEGKRAPIYDEVRQAIFEHYRTTYGENSRQYRDALPGKSGHTNGKFEPKVAEKIFTELVAKEKGIRVITHRVPQSVKREGALIQSVSFMSLRGDVTEEVQAKVFADCSYEGDLAALAKVPYRVGREARSEFNEPHAGVIFMSPVKAVQMPELARVAELHHQLKLRKFDGFQRIQQPESTSEADGNVQAFNYR
;
A
#
# COMPACT_ATOMS: atom_id res chain seq x y z
N MET A 1 -87.08 -26.75 -21.35
CA MET A 1 -86.23 -25.56 -21.15
C MET A 1 -85.64 -25.57 -19.75
N ARG A 2 -84.32 -25.77 -19.62
CA ARG A 2 -83.39 -25.07 -18.70
C ARG A 2 -82.07 -25.84 -18.72
N CYS A 3 -81.08 -25.24 -19.39
CA CYS A 3 -79.70 -25.72 -19.51
C CYS A 3 -78.95 -25.62 -18.17
N ALA A 4 -78.12 -26.62 -17.89
CA ALA A 4 -77.12 -26.59 -16.83
C ALA A 4 -75.88 -25.81 -17.29
N ALA A 5 -75.43 -24.85 -16.48
CA ALA A 5 -74.21 -24.09 -16.72
C ALA A 5 -73.03 -24.73 -15.97
N LEU A 6 -72.04 -25.19 -16.73
CA LEU A 6 -70.78 -25.75 -16.26
C LEU A 6 -69.81 -24.58 -15.97
N LYS A 7 -69.42 -24.39 -14.70
CA LYS A 7 -68.40 -23.40 -14.31
C LYS A 7 -67.01 -24.04 -14.41
N CYS A 8 -66.24 -23.68 -15.44
CA CYS A 8 -64.82 -23.98 -15.52
C CYS A 8 -64.04 -23.12 -14.53
N LEU A 9 -63.32 -23.76 -13.60
CA LEU A 9 -62.38 -23.12 -12.67
C LEU A 9 -60.99 -23.14 -13.33
N PHE A 10 -60.50 -21.99 -13.79
CA PHE A 10 -59.13 -21.83 -14.28
C PHE A 10 -58.18 -21.71 -13.09
N PHE A 11 -57.36 -22.74 -12.86
CA PHE A 11 -56.21 -22.66 -11.97
C PHE A 11 -55.08 -21.93 -12.70
N VAL A 12 -54.79 -20.69 -12.31
CA VAL A 12 -53.60 -19.97 -12.78
C VAL A 12 -52.40 -20.51 -11.99
N LEU A 13 -51.56 -21.31 -12.66
CA LEU A 13 -50.25 -21.69 -12.15
C LEU A 13 -49.34 -20.46 -12.21
N ILE A 14 -49.08 -19.83 -11.07
CA ILE A 14 -48.04 -18.80 -10.96
C ILE A 14 -46.70 -19.53 -10.93
N CYS A 15 -46.03 -19.62 -12.08
CA CYS A 15 -44.63 -20.02 -12.15
C CYS A 15 -43.78 -18.94 -11.45
N LEU A 16 -43.33 -19.20 -10.22
CA LEU A 16 -42.25 -18.45 -9.59
C LEU A 16 -40.99 -18.65 -10.44
N ALA A 17 -40.62 -17.63 -11.23
CA ALA A 17 -39.28 -17.57 -11.79
C ALA A 17 -38.29 -17.45 -10.62
N PRO A 18 -37.23 -18.28 -10.54
CA PRO A 18 -36.16 -18.04 -9.59
C PRO A 18 -35.57 -16.66 -9.90
N GLY A 19 -35.57 -15.78 -8.91
CA GLY A 19 -34.99 -14.44 -9.05
C GLY A 19 -33.57 -14.59 -9.58
N LEU A 20 -33.26 -13.88 -10.67
CA LEU A 20 -31.88 -13.65 -11.08
C LEU A 20 -31.21 -12.89 -9.95
N GLY A 21 -30.64 -13.61 -8.98
CA GLY A 21 -29.65 -13.05 -8.09
C GLY A 21 -28.52 -12.54 -8.97
N LEU A 22 -28.18 -11.26 -8.85
CA LEU A 22 -26.94 -10.72 -9.42
C LEU A 22 -25.80 -11.59 -8.90
N ARG A 23 -25.26 -12.46 -9.77
CA ARG A 23 -24.01 -13.15 -9.47
C ARG A 23 -22.92 -12.09 -9.49
N ALA A 24 -22.21 -11.91 -8.38
CA ALA A 24 -21.01 -11.10 -8.33
C ALA A 24 -20.06 -11.58 -9.45
N GLU A 25 -19.50 -10.65 -10.22
CA GLU A 25 -18.49 -10.97 -11.23
C GLU A 25 -17.26 -11.52 -10.50
N THR A 26 -16.89 -12.77 -10.81
CA THR A 26 -15.65 -13.37 -10.32
C THR A 26 -14.52 -13.04 -11.30
N ILE A 27 -13.52 -12.30 -10.82
CA ILE A 27 -12.33 -11.92 -11.57
C ILE A 27 -11.20 -12.88 -11.17
N GLN A 28 -10.56 -13.48 -12.16
CA GLN A 28 -9.41 -14.37 -11.95
C GLN A 28 -8.11 -13.65 -12.30
N ALA A 29 -7.07 -13.84 -11.48
CA ALA A 29 -5.74 -13.29 -11.70
C ALA A 29 -4.65 -14.17 -11.08
N ASP A 30 -3.39 -13.92 -11.41
CA ASP A 30 -2.27 -14.52 -10.70
C ASP A 30 -2.03 -13.79 -9.38
N LEU A 31 -2.16 -12.47 -9.38
CA LEU A 31 -1.89 -11.61 -8.24
C LEU A 31 -3.01 -10.57 -8.04
N CYS A 32 -3.56 -10.51 -6.83
CA CYS A 32 -4.45 -9.43 -6.39
C CYS A 32 -3.70 -8.53 -5.41
N ILE A 33 -3.67 -7.23 -5.68
CA ILE A 33 -3.04 -6.22 -4.83
C ILE A 33 -4.14 -5.28 -4.33
N TYR A 34 -4.26 -5.15 -3.02
CA TYR A 34 -5.13 -4.15 -2.39
C TYR A 34 -4.32 -2.90 -2.08
N GLU A 35 -4.82 -1.76 -2.55
CA GLU A 35 -4.28 -0.40 -2.54
C GLU A 35 -3.16 -0.09 -3.54
N ALA A 36 -3.37 1.01 -4.27
CA ALA A 36 -2.41 1.55 -5.23
C ALA A 36 -1.46 2.57 -4.58
N THR A 37 -0.84 2.18 -3.46
CA THR A 37 0.29 2.92 -2.86
C THR A 37 1.54 2.78 -3.74
N PRO A 38 2.62 3.55 -3.52
CA PRO A 38 3.84 3.41 -4.31
C PRO A 38 4.41 1.97 -4.30
N GLY A 39 4.28 1.26 -3.17
CA GLY A 39 4.66 -0.15 -3.06
C GLY A 39 3.74 -1.07 -3.88
N GLY A 40 2.43 -0.88 -3.77
CA GLY A 40 1.44 -1.64 -4.55
C GLY A 40 1.59 -1.45 -6.05
N ILE A 41 1.81 -0.20 -6.51
CA ILE A 41 2.05 0.09 -7.93
C ILE A 41 3.36 -0.51 -8.41
N ALA A 42 4.45 -0.39 -7.65
CA ALA A 42 5.73 -0.99 -8.02
C ALA A 42 5.62 -2.53 -8.14
N MET A 43 4.88 -3.17 -7.22
CA MET A 43 4.59 -4.59 -7.30
C MET A 43 3.75 -4.93 -8.54
N ALA A 44 2.66 -4.20 -8.79
CA ALA A 44 1.76 -4.43 -9.91
C ALA A 44 2.48 -4.33 -11.26
N VAL A 45 3.24 -3.24 -11.45
CA VAL A 45 4.00 -2.98 -12.68
C VAL A 45 5.09 -4.03 -12.87
N ARG A 46 5.84 -4.38 -11.81
CA ARG A 46 6.85 -5.44 -11.94
C ARG A 46 6.22 -6.78 -12.28
N ALA A 47 5.17 -7.18 -11.58
CA ALA A 47 4.47 -8.44 -11.81
C ALA A 47 3.91 -8.55 -13.23
N ALA A 48 3.26 -7.49 -13.72
CA ALA A 48 2.74 -7.45 -15.08
C ALA A 48 3.84 -7.53 -16.15
N ARG A 49 4.99 -6.86 -15.93
CA ARG A 49 6.15 -6.95 -16.83
C ARG A 49 6.79 -8.33 -16.85
N GLU A 50 6.65 -9.11 -15.78
CA GLU A 50 7.05 -10.53 -15.72
C GLU A 50 5.98 -11.49 -16.28
N GLY A 51 4.88 -10.95 -16.83
CA GLY A 51 3.84 -11.73 -17.50
C GLY A 51 2.71 -12.23 -16.61
N LEU A 52 2.63 -11.78 -15.35
CA LEU A 52 1.52 -12.12 -14.47
C LEU A 52 0.27 -11.29 -14.79
N SER A 53 -0.91 -11.91 -14.68
CA SER A 53 -2.17 -11.20 -14.64
C SER A 53 -2.39 -10.59 -13.25
N VAL A 54 -2.62 -9.28 -13.20
CA VAL A 54 -2.69 -8.51 -11.96
C VAL A 54 -4.05 -7.82 -11.85
N VAL A 55 -4.69 -7.93 -10.69
CA VAL A 55 -5.81 -7.06 -10.29
C VAL A 55 -5.29 -6.09 -9.23
N LEU A 56 -5.30 -4.80 -9.56
CA LEU A 56 -4.93 -3.72 -8.64
C LEU A 56 -6.19 -3.01 -8.17
N VAL A 57 -6.55 -3.20 -6.91
CA VAL A 57 -7.76 -2.65 -6.29
C VAL A 57 -7.39 -1.40 -5.50
N ASN A 58 -8.17 -0.33 -5.61
CA ASN A 58 -7.94 0.92 -4.88
C ASN A 58 -9.27 1.49 -4.33
N HIS A 59 -9.26 2.04 -3.12
CA HIS A 59 -10.48 2.59 -2.51
C HIS A 59 -10.96 3.91 -3.16
N ASN A 60 -10.10 4.62 -3.89
CA ASN A 60 -10.45 5.89 -4.52
C ASN A 60 -9.94 5.99 -5.98
N ASP A 61 -10.12 7.15 -6.62
CA ASP A 61 -9.68 7.40 -8.01
C ASP A 61 -8.18 7.74 -8.13
N HIS A 62 -7.51 8.05 -7.02
CA HIS A 62 -6.16 8.62 -6.98
C HIS A 62 -5.11 7.55 -6.70
N LEU A 63 -4.38 7.15 -7.74
CA LEU A 63 -3.26 6.22 -7.62
C LEU A 63 -1.99 6.93 -7.10
N GLY A 64 -1.19 6.23 -6.30
CA GLY A 64 0.14 6.68 -5.83
C GLY A 64 0.23 7.03 -4.35
N GLY A 65 -0.85 6.85 -3.59
CA GLY A 65 -0.85 6.99 -2.12
C GLY A 65 -0.28 8.33 -1.65
N ILE A 66 0.62 8.29 -0.67
CA ILE A 66 1.22 9.47 -0.02
C ILE A 66 1.90 10.43 -0.99
N LEU A 67 2.50 9.93 -2.08
CA LEU A 67 3.18 10.77 -3.09
C LEU A 67 2.17 11.56 -3.94
N SER A 68 0.97 11.02 -4.11
CA SER A 68 -0.15 11.66 -4.82
C SER A 68 -1.08 12.45 -3.88
N ASN A 69 -0.89 12.36 -2.56
CA ASN A 69 -1.81 12.95 -1.56
C ASN A 69 -1.14 13.88 -0.53
N GLY A 70 0.15 14.22 -0.67
CA GLY A 70 0.73 15.29 0.15
C GLY A 70 2.25 15.31 0.27
N LEU A 71 2.93 14.17 0.11
CA LEU A 71 4.38 14.12 0.15
C LEU A 71 4.96 14.54 -1.20
N GLY A 72 5.36 15.81 -1.30
CA GLY A 72 5.95 16.41 -2.51
C GLY A 72 7.47 16.35 -2.58
N VAL A 73 8.10 15.40 -1.88
CA VAL A 73 9.57 15.22 -1.86
C VAL A 73 9.96 13.75 -1.78
N TRP A 74 11.19 13.43 -2.18
CA TRP A 74 11.79 12.13 -1.89
C TRP A 74 12.46 12.16 -0.51
N ASP A 75 11.92 11.40 0.44
CA ASP A 75 12.48 11.25 1.79
C ASP A 75 13.67 10.27 1.78
N THR A 76 14.77 10.73 1.20
CA THR A 76 15.99 9.94 1.01
C THR A 76 17.19 10.86 1.04
N LEU A 77 18.27 10.44 1.69
CA LEU A 77 19.57 11.10 1.61
C LEU A 77 20.46 10.58 0.47
N TRP A 78 20.04 9.51 -0.21
CA TRP A 78 20.76 8.89 -1.33
C TRP A 78 20.09 9.22 -2.66
N GLU A 79 20.90 9.73 -3.60
CA GLU A 79 20.46 10.28 -4.89
C GLU A 79 20.82 9.39 -6.08
N GLY A 80 21.54 8.30 -5.82
CA GLY A 80 21.82 7.29 -6.82
C GLY A 80 20.61 6.42 -7.13
N LYS A 81 20.79 5.52 -8.09
CA LYS A 81 19.77 4.51 -8.43
C LYS A 81 19.50 3.61 -7.22
N ARG A 82 18.24 3.24 -7.02
CA ARG A 82 17.78 2.37 -5.90
C ARG A 82 17.05 1.14 -6.41
N ALA A 83 16.00 1.36 -7.19
CA ALA A 83 15.18 0.30 -7.76
C ALA A 83 14.67 0.76 -9.13
N PRO A 84 14.54 -0.14 -10.13
CA PRO A 84 14.17 0.25 -11.48
C PRO A 84 12.90 1.09 -11.58
N ILE A 85 11.81 0.68 -10.92
CA ILE A 85 10.53 1.41 -10.98
C ILE A 85 10.59 2.75 -10.23
N TYR A 86 11.28 2.78 -9.08
CA TYR A 86 11.53 4.04 -8.36
C TYR A 86 12.25 5.05 -9.26
N ASP A 87 13.31 4.61 -9.94
CA ASP A 87 14.08 5.47 -10.82
C ASP A 87 13.28 5.87 -12.08
N GLU A 88 12.45 4.98 -12.64
CA GLU A 88 11.56 5.30 -13.77
C GLU A 88 10.56 6.41 -13.42
N VAL A 89 9.87 6.30 -12.27
CA VAL A 89 8.92 7.32 -11.79
C VAL A 89 9.63 8.65 -11.54
N ARG A 90 10.78 8.60 -10.86
CA ARG A 90 11.57 9.80 -10.55
C ARG A 90 12.04 10.52 -11.80
N GLN A 91 12.57 9.80 -12.78
CA GLN A 91 12.99 10.37 -14.05
C GLN A 91 11.80 10.92 -14.85
N ALA A 92 10.65 10.25 -14.83
CA ALA A 92 9.43 10.75 -15.46
C ALA A 92 8.94 12.05 -14.82
N ILE A 93 9.09 12.21 -13.50
CA ILE A 93 8.78 13.46 -12.80
C ILE A 93 9.70 14.58 -13.27
N PHE A 94 11.01 14.32 -13.34
CA PHE A 94 11.97 15.31 -13.82
C PHE A 94 11.67 15.73 -15.25
N GLU A 95 11.39 14.75 -16.12
CA GLU A 95 11.06 14.97 -17.52
C GLU A 95 9.74 15.77 -17.67
N HIS A 96 8.75 15.52 -16.82
CA HIS A 96 7.51 16.30 -16.83
C HIS A 96 7.79 17.79 -16.61
N TYR A 97 8.59 18.15 -15.60
CA TYR A 97 8.92 19.54 -15.35
C TYR A 97 9.81 20.13 -16.45
N ARG A 98 10.78 19.36 -16.95
CA ARG A 98 11.68 19.77 -18.03
C ARG A 98 10.90 20.13 -19.30
N THR A 99 9.96 19.28 -19.69
CA THR A 99 9.14 19.46 -20.90
C THR A 99 8.05 20.51 -20.74
N THR A 100 7.44 20.62 -19.56
CA THR A 100 6.34 21.57 -19.31
C THR A 100 6.84 23.00 -19.10
N TYR A 101 7.96 23.18 -18.41
CA TYR A 101 8.46 24.50 -18.00
C TYR A 101 9.78 24.90 -18.65
N GLY A 102 10.53 23.96 -19.22
CA GLY A 102 11.83 24.18 -19.87
C GLY A 102 13.04 23.87 -18.99
N GLU A 103 14.17 23.57 -19.63
CA GLU A 103 15.44 23.13 -19.01
C GLU A 103 16.02 24.14 -18.00
N ASN A 104 15.77 25.44 -18.19
CA ASN A 104 16.28 26.50 -17.32
C ASN A 104 15.25 26.99 -16.28
N SER A 105 14.07 26.35 -16.22
CA SER A 105 12.99 26.76 -15.32
C SER A 105 13.31 26.50 -13.85
N ARG A 106 12.69 27.30 -12.97
CA ARG A 106 12.79 27.05 -11.53
C ARG A 106 12.18 25.69 -11.15
N GLN A 107 11.05 25.34 -11.75
CA GLN A 107 10.29 24.13 -11.45
C GLN A 107 11.12 22.88 -11.73
N TYR A 108 11.77 22.81 -12.90
CA TYR A 108 12.63 21.69 -13.22
C TYR A 108 13.84 21.61 -12.27
N ARG A 109 14.51 22.73 -11.99
CA ARG A 109 15.62 22.74 -11.02
C ARG A 109 15.19 22.31 -9.61
N ASP A 110 14.02 22.74 -9.15
CA ASP A 110 13.47 22.39 -7.84
C ASP A 110 13.07 20.90 -7.78
N ALA A 111 12.71 20.30 -8.92
CA ALA A 111 12.42 18.86 -9.04
C ALA A 111 13.68 17.99 -9.01
N LEU A 112 14.82 18.51 -9.47
CA LEU A 112 16.07 17.75 -9.50
C LEU A 112 16.65 17.50 -8.10
N PRO A 113 17.45 16.42 -7.94
CA PRO A 113 18.33 16.19 -6.80
C PRO A 113 19.16 17.43 -6.45
N GLY A 114 19.17 17.83 -5.19
CA GLY A 114 19.77 19.10 -4.74
C GLY A 114 20.70 18.93 -3.54
N LYS A 115 21.53 19.95 -3.26
CA LYS A 115 22.48 19.93 -2.13
C LYS A 115 21.81 20.03 -0.74
N SER A 116 20.49 20.12 -0.65
CA SER A 116 19.77 20.47 0.58
C SER A 116 19.22 19.25 1.34
N GLY A 117 20.06 18.64 2.18
CA GLY A 117 19.60 17.91 3.37
C GLY A 117 18.64 16.72 3.13
N HIS A 118 17.75 16.50 4.10
CA HIS A 118 16.90 15.30 4.26
C HIS A 118 15.78 15.12 3.22
N THR A 119 15.57 16.08 2.32
CA THR A 119 14.47 16.05 1.33
C THR A 119 15.00 16.39 -0.04
N ASN A 120 14.91 15.44 -0.98
CA ASN A 120 15.49 15.56 -2.30
C ASN A 120 14.41 15.62 -3.37
N GLY A 121 14.51 16.58 -4.30
CA GLY A 121 13.58 16.80 -5.42
C GLY A 121 12.15 17.15 -5.00
N LYS A 122 11.61 18.26 -5.49
CA LYS A 122 10.23 18.68 -5.21
C LYS A 122 9.29 18.36 -6.37
N PHE A 123 8.09 17.91 -6.05
CA PHE A 123 7.05 17.70 -7.04
C PHE A 123 5.66 17.97 -6.46
N GLU A 124 4.70 18.34 -7.30
CA GLU A 124 3.31 18.47 -6.89
C GLU A 124 2.62 17.09 -6.90
N PRO A 125 1.73 16.81 -5.94
CA PRO A 125 1.05 15.51 -5.85
C PRO A 125 0.30 15.10 -7.13
N LYS A 126 -0.33 16.07 -7.82
CA LYS A 126 -1.00 15.82 -9.12
C LYS A 126 -0.06 15.34 -10.23
N VAL A 127 1.23 15.71 -10.16
CA VAL A 127 2.25 15.28 -11.13
C VAL A 127 2.63 13.83 -10.83
N ALA A 128 2.81 13.50 -9.55
CA ALA A 128 3.04 12.11 -9.14
C ALA A 128 1.87 11.21 -9.53
N GLU A 129 0.63 11.62 -9.24
CA GLU A 129 -0.59 10.88 -9.61
C GLU A 129 -0.68 10.62 -11.11
N LYS A 130 -0.46 11.66 -11.93
CA LYS A 130 -0.44 11.54 -13.39
C LYS A 130 0.56 10.47 -13.83
N ILE A 131 1.79 10.51 -13.30
CA ILE A 131 2.86 9.61 -13.71
C ILE A 131 2.62 8.19 -13.23
N PHE A 132 2.09 8.00 -12.02
CA PHE A 132 1.69 6.68 -11.53
C PHE A 132 0.56 6.07 -12.37
N THR A 133 -0.46 6.87 -12.68
CA THR A 133 -1.57 6.44 -13.56
C THR A 133 -1.06 6.06 -14.94
N GLU A 134 -0.18 6.87 -15.55
CA GLU A 134 0.44 6.56 -16.83
C GLU A 134 1.33 5.31 -16.78
N LEU A 135 2.07 5.11 -15.68
CA LEU A 135 2.91 3.94 -15.49
C LEU A 135 2.06 2.66 -15.44
N VAL A 136 0.97 2.67 -14.67
CA VAL A 136 0.06 1.52 -14.56
C VAL A 136 -0.65 1.27 -15.90
N ALA A 137 -1.15 2.32 -16.57
CA ALA A 137 -1.90 2.20 -17.82
C ALA A 137 -1.07 1.64 -18.99
N LYS A 138 0.27 1.76 -18.95
CA LYS A 138 1.16 1.15 -19.95
C LYS A 138 1.18 -0.37 -19.87
N GLU A 139 0.85 -0.95 -18.72
CA GLU A 139 0.96 -2.38 -18.48
C GLU A 139 -0.38 -3.09 -18.72
N LYS A 140 -0.51 -3.73 -19.89
CA LYS A 140 -1.74 -4.44 -20.29
C LYS A 140 -2.14 -5.60 -19.36
N GLY A 141 -1.20 -6.10 -18.57
CA GLY A 141 -1.42 -7.17 -17.59
C GLY A 141 -2.12 -6.71 -16.31
N ILE A 142 -2.40 -5.42 -16.14
CA ILE A 142 -3.03 -4.86 -14.93
C ILE A 142 -4.48 -4.47 -15.21
N ARG A 143 -5.42 -5.08 -14.48
CA ARG A 143 -6.80 -4.62 -14.36
C ARG A 143 -6.91 -3.76 -13.10
N VAL A 144 -7.13 -2.46 -13.27
CA VAL A 144 -7.36 -1.53 -12.16
C VAL A 144 -8.85 -1.50 -11.82
N ILE A 145 -9.16 -1.54 -10.52
CA ILE A 145 -10.52 -1.43 -9.99
C ILE A 145 -10.53 -0.38 -8.89
N THR A 146 -11.33 0.67 -9.04
CA THR A 146 -11.42 1.77 -8.07
C THR A 146 -12.72 1.72 -7.25
N HIS A 147 -12.77 2.47 -6.16
CA HIS A 147 -13.90 2.51 -5.22
C HIS A 147 -14.25 1.16 -4.63
N ARG A 148 -13.23 0.41 -4.23
CA ARG A 148 -13.38 -0.91 -3.65
C ARG A 148 -12.60 -1.03 -2.36
N VAL A 149 -13.24 -1.62 -1.36
CA VAL A 149 -12.63 -1.98 -0.08
C VAL A 149 -12.93 -3.45 0.22
N PRO A 150 -12.01 -4.18 0.88
CA PRO A 150 -12.20 -5.59 1.18
C PRO A 150 -13.34 -5.77 2.17
N GLN A 151 -14.28 -6.65 1.82
CA GLN A 151 -15.48 -6.94 2.61
C GLN A 151 -15.38 -8.29 3.32
N SER A 152 -14.92 -9.33 2.60
CA SER A 152 -14.71 -10.65 3.20
C SER A 152 -13.59 -11.42 2.50
N VAL A 153 -13.00 -12.38 3.22
CA VAL A 153 -11.93 -13.24 2.72
C VAL A 153 -12.35 -14.70 2.89
N LYS A 154 -12.31 -15.46 1.79
CA LYS A 154 -12.44 -16.92 1.83
C LYS A 154 -11.06 -17.55 1.86
N ARG A 155 -10.80 -18.38 2.88
CA ARG A 155 -9.49 -19.04 3.06
C ARG A 155 -9.64 -20.47 3.56
N GLU A 156 -8.61 -21.27 3.25
CA GLU A 156 -8.40 -22.61 3.81
C GLU A 156 -7.07 -22.60 4.58
N GLY A 157 -7.15 -22.56 5.90
CA GLY A 157 -5.96 -22.34 6.75
C GLY A 157 -5.30 -20.99 6.43
N ALA A 158 -4.03 -21.05 6.00
CA ALA A 158 -3.25 -19.86 5.58
C ALA A 158 -3.46 -19.47 4.11
N LEU A 159 -4.09 -20.34 3.30
CA LEU A 159 -4.26 -20.10 1.87
C LEU A 159 -5.54 -19.29 1.61
N ILE A 160 -5.38 -18.06 1.12
CA ILE A 160 -6.51 -17.24 0.66
C ILE A 160 -6.95 -17.76 -0.72
N GLN A 161 -8.25 -18.04 -0.87
CA GLN A 161 -8.87 -18.52 -2.11
C GLN A 161 -9.53 -17.39 -2.89
N SER A 162 -10.25 -16.50 -2.19
CA SER A 162 -10.89 -15.32 -2.78
C SER A 162 -11.01 -14.18 -1.78
N VAL A 163 -11.05 -12.96 -2.31
CA VAL A 163 -11.39 -11.74 -1.58
C VAL A 163 -12.58 -11.09 -2.26
N SER A 164 -13.61 -10.79 -1.48
CA SER A 164 -14.75 -10.01 -1.91
C SER A 164 -14.48 -8.54 -1.60
N PHE A 165 -14.69 -7.68 -2.60
CA PHE A 165 -14.55 -6.25 -2.49
C PHE A 165 -15.91 -5.58 -2.69
N MET A 166 -16.33 -4.79 -1.69
CA MET A 166 -17.56 -4.00 -1.78
C MET A 166 -17.29 -2.64 -2.41
N SER A 167 -18.25 -2.14 -3.17
CA SER A 167 -18.22 -0.79 -3.74
C SER A 167 -18.46 0.28 -2.68
N LEU A 168 -17.67 1.36 -2.72
CA LEU A 168 -17.95 2.58 -1.94
C LEU A 168 -18.99 3.49 -2.62
N ARG A 169 -19.40 3.19 -3.86
CA ARG A 169 -20.32 4.01 -4.67
C ARG A 169 -21.64 3.30 -5.00
N GLY A 170 -21.95 2.16 -4.38
CA GLY A 170 -23.20 1.43 -4.60
C GLY A 170 -23.15 -0.02 -4.09
N ASP A 171 -24.10 -0.85 -4.53
CA ASP A 171 -24.29 -2.21 -4.00
C ASP A 171 -23.51 -3.29 -4.79
N VAL A 172 -22.63 -2.87 -5.70
CA VAL A 172 -21.83 -3.81 -6.50
C VAL A 172 -20.74 -4.41 -5.62
N THR A 173 -20.65 -5.74 -5.66
CA THR A 173 -19.58 -6.51 -5.04
C THR A 173 -18.85 -7.27 -6.14
N GLU A 174 -17.52 -7.24 -6.09
CA GLU A 174 -16.65 -8.00 -6.98
C GLU A 174 -15.92 -9.06 -6.17
N GLU A 175 -15.82 -10.27 -6.70
CA GLU A 175 -15.01 -11.32 -6.09
C GLU A 175 -13.73 -11.50 -6.91
N VAL A 176 -12.57 -11.43 -6.25
CA VAL A 176 -11.28 -11.69 -6.90
C VAL A 176 -10.74 -13.02 -6.39
N GLN A 177 -10.51 -13.95 -7.31
CA GLN A 177 -9.78 -15.20 -7.09
C GLN A 177 -8.37 -15.04 -7.65
N ALA A 178 -7.36 -15.20 -6.80
CA ALA A 178 -5.97 -15.07 -7.19
C ALA A 178 -5.09 -16.13 -6.52
N LYS A 179 -3.92 -16.39 -7.10
CA LYS A 179 -2.93 -17.32 -6.52
C LYS A 179 -2.20 -16.67 -5.33
N VAL A 180 -1.99 -15.35 -5.41
CA VAL A 180 -1.33 -14.55 -4.39
C VAL A 180 -2.14 -13.28 -4.13
N PHE A 181 -2.19 -12.87 -2.86
CA PHE A 181 -2.79 -11.61 -2.43
C PHE A 181 -1.74 -10.78 -1.71
N ALA A 182 -1.69 -9.49 -2.02
CA ALA A 182 -0.82 -8.52 -1.34
C ALA A 182 -1.67 -7.39 -0.76
N ASP A 183 -1.55 -7.20 0.55
CA ASP A 183 -2.05 -5.99 1.19
C ASP A 183 -0.97 -4.92 1.11
N CYS A 184 -1.24 -3.87 0.34
CA CYS A 184 -0.38 -2.71 0.16
C CYS A 184 -1.03 -1.44 0.71
N SER A 185 -2.06 -1.57 1.57
CA SER A 185 -2.64 -0.43 2.30
C SER A 185 -1.72 0.05 3.41
N TYR A 186 -2.00 1.23 3.95
CA TYR A 186 -1.22 1.76 5.08
C TYR A 186 -1.63 1.09 6.40
N GLU A 187 -2.86 0.62 6.48
CA GLU A 187 -3.52 0.13 7.69
C GLU A 187 -3.52 -1.41 7.80
N GLY A 188 -3.31 -2.13 6.70
CA GLY A 188 -3.33 -3.59 6.67
C GLY A 188 -4.75 -4.19 6.78
N ASP A 189 -5.76 -3.53 6.20
CA ASP A 189 -7.17 -3.93 6.34
C ASP A 189 -7.44 -5.34 5.79
N LEU A 190 -6.86 -5.67 4.64
CA LEU A 190 -7.01 -6.99 4.03
C LEU A 190 -6.30 -8.06 4.86
N ALA A 191 -5.11 -7.76 5.37
CA ALA A 191 -4.37 -8.67 6.25
C ALA A 191 -5.15 -8.96 7.55
N ALA A 192 -5.71 -7.92 8.18
CA ALA A 192 -6.54 -8.06 9.36
C ALA A 192 -7.83 -8.85 9.08
N LEU A 193 -8.49 -8.58 7.95
CA LEU A 193 -9.69 -9.29 7.51
C LEU A 193 -9.41 -10.78 7.23
N ALA A 194 -8.26 -11.07 6.62
CA ALA A 194 -7.76 -12.43 6.38
C ALA A 194 -7.34 -13.18 7.65
N LYS A 195 -7.38 -12.53 8.82
CA LYS A 195 -6.96 -13.08 10.12
C LYS A 195 -5.48 -13.50 10.10
N VAL A 196 -4.65 -12.75 9.38
CA VAL A 196 -3.19 -12.85 9.52
C VAL A 196 -2.85 -12.45 10.96
N PRO A 197 -2.04 -13.22 11.70
CA PRO A 197 -1.63 -12.81 13.05
C PRO A 197 -0.89 -11.47 13.02
N TYR A 198 -1.33 -10.53 13.83
CA TYR A 198 -0.67 -9.24 14.04
C TYR A 198 -0.70 -8.88 15.52
N ARG A 199 0.11 -7.89 15.89
CA ARG A 199 0.14 -7.28 17.22
C ARG A 199 -0.17 -5.80 17.10
N VAL A 200 -0.87 -5.28 18.10
CA VAL A 200 -1.08 -3.83 18.28
C VAL A 200 -0.36 -3.41 19.55
N GLY A 201 0.31 -2.26 19.51
CA GLY A 201 1.09 -1.74 20.61
C GLY A 201 2.56 -2.14 20.54
N ARG A 202 3.26 -1.94 21.66
CA ARG A 202 4.70 -2.13 21.76
C ARG A 202 5.03 -3.37 22.57
N GLU A 203 5.98 -4.15 22.09
CA GLU A 203 6.49 -5.35 22.77
C GLU A 203 7.55 -5.04 23.82
N ALA A 204 7.73 -5.98 24.76
CA ALA A 204 8.73 -5.86 25.82
C ALA A 204 10.10 -6.29 25.31
N ARG A 205 11.17 -5.70 25.86
CA ARG A 205 12.54 -6.17 25.62
C ARG A 205 12.71 -7.65 25.93
N SER A 206 12.13 -8.13 27.04
CA SER A 206 12.28 -9.51 27.51
C SER A 206 11.64 -10.55 26.59
N GLU A 207 10.77 -10.16 25.67
CA GLU A 207 10.09 -11.09 24.78
C GLU A 207 11.03 -11.61 23.67
N PHE A 208 11.80 -10.70 23.07
CA PHE A 208 12.70 -11.01 21.94
C PHE A 208 14.17 -10.71 22.21
N ASN A 209 14.50 -10.24 23.42
CA ASN A 209 15.80 -9.70 23.78
C ASN A 209 16.24 -8.52 22.90
N GLU A 210 15.28 -7.73 22.40
CA GLU A 210 15.52 -6.57 21.53
C GLU A 210 15.89 -5.33 22.37
N PRO A 211 17.13 -4.82 22.31
CA PRO A 211 17.61 -3.78 23.22
C PRO A 211 16.80 -2.48 23.18
N HIS A 212 16.15 -2.21 22.05
CA HIS A 212 15.36 -1.00 21.81
C HIS A 212 13.84 -1.23 21.90
N ALA A 213 13.39 -2.41 22.34
CA ALA A 213 11.98 -2.68 22.58
C ALA A 213 11.52 -2.19 23.96
N GLY A 214 10.21 -2.01 24.10
CA GLY A 214 9.54 -1.57 25.33
C GLY A 214 9.58 -0.05 25.58
N VAL A 215 9.03 0.39 26.72
CA VAL A 215 8.94 1.82 27.05
C VAL A 215 10.35 2.34 27.29
N ILE A 216 10.93 3.02 26.30
CA ILE A 216 12.27 3.60 26.39
C ILE A 216 12.27 5.08 26.01
N PHE A 217 12.84 5.90 26.88
CA PHE A 217 13.00 7.32 26.61
C PHE A 217 14.41 7.58 26.08
N MET A 218 14.49 7.87 24.79
CA MET A 218 15.75 8.12 24.09
C MET A 218 15.87 9.59 23.71
N SER A 219 17.11 10.10 23.64
CA SER A 219 17.38 11.36 22.93
C SER A 219 18.44 11.16 21.86
N PRO A 220 18.43 11.97 20.79
CA PRO A 220 19.56 12.04 19.89
C PRO A 220 20.79 12.54 20.65
N VAL A 221 21.95 11.97 20.35
CA VAL A 221 23.26 12.41 20.84
C VAL A 221 24.24 12.51 19.66
N LYS A 222 25.08 13.56 19.67
CA LYS A 222 26.01 13.86 18.58
C LYS A 222 27.31 13.03 18.61
N ALA A 223 27.54 12.26 19.68
CA ALA A 223 28.78 11.51 19.88
C ALA A 223 28.52 10.04 20.23
N VAL A 224 29.31 9.15 19.64
CA VAL A 224 29.37 7.72 19.96
C VAL A 224 29.83 7.58 21.41
N GLN A 225 29.02 7.01 22.30
CA GLN A 225 29.42 6.76 23.69
C GLN A 225 29.64 5.28 24.04
N MET A 226 29.41 4.33 23.12
CA MET A 226 29.41 2.89 23.46
C MET A 226 30.38 2.08 22.56
N PRO A 227 31.24 1.21 23.13
CA PRO A 227 32.13 0.31 22.38
C PRO A 227 31.42 -0.57 21.34
N GLU A 228 30.17 -0.98 21.63
CA GLU A 228 29.35 -1.78 20.71
C GLU A 228 29.02 -1.04 19.41
N LEU A 229 28.77 0.28 19.49
CA LEU A 229 28.49 1.12 18.32
C LEU A 229 29.74 1.32 17.45
N ALA A 230 30.94 1.29 18.04
CA ALA A 230 32.19 1.29 17.27
C ALA A 230 32.35 0.00 16.47
N ARG A 231 31.96 -1.16 17.04
CA ARG A 231 31.93 -2.45 16.32
C ARG A 231 30.91 -2.43 15.17
N VAL A 232 29.72 -1.89 15.39
CA VAL A 232 28.68 -1.75 14.35
C VAL A 232 29.15 -0.79 13.24
N ALA A 233 29.81 0.32 13.59
CA ALA A 233 30.35 1.26 12.61
C ALA A 233 31.44 0.63 11.72
N GLU A 234 32.29 -0.24 12.28
CA GLU A 234 33.29 -1.00 11.52
C GLU A 234 32.62 -2.01 10.57
N LEU A 235 31.60 -2.73 11.03
CA LEU A 235 30.81 -3.62 10.17
C LEU A 235 30.11 -2.86 9.03
N HIS A 236 29.54 -1.69 9.31
CA HIS A 236 28.93 -0.83 8.28
C HIS A 236 29.94 -0.39 7.23
N HIS A 237 31.15 -0.05 7.65
CA HIS A 237 32.25 0.29 6.74
C HIS A 237 32.59 -0.89 5.80
N GLN A 238 32.67 -2.12 6.34
CA GLN A 238 32.90 -3.33 5.55
C GLN A 238 31.75 -3.62 4.56
N LEU A 239 30.52 -3.33 4.96
CA LEU A 239 29.31 -3.53 4.13
C LEU A 239 29.03 -2.37 3.16
N LYS A 240 29.90 -1.35 3.09
CA LYS A 240 29.71 -0.12 2.29
C LYS A 240 28.36 0.57 2.58
N LEU A 241 27.84 0.41 3.79
CA LEU A 241 26.64 1.10 4.22
C LEU A 241 27.00 2.53 4.61
N ARG A 242 26.17 3.50 4.20
CA ARG A 242 26.36 4.90 4.61
C ARG A 242 26.29 4.99 6.14
N LYS A 243 27.31 5.59 6.75
CA LYS A 243 27.30 5.89 8.17
C LYS A 243 26.22 6.94 8.46
N PHE A 244 25.33 6.61 9.39
CA PHE A 244 24.45 7.59 10.00
C PHE A 244 25.16 8.14 11.24
N ASP A 245 25.34 9.45 11.29
CA ASP A 245 26.09 10.12 12.35
C ASP A 245 25.22 10.44 13.59
N GLY A 246 23.92 10.10 13.50
CA GLY A 246 22.97 10.23 14.59
C GLY A 246 22.98 9.00 15.47
N PHE A 247 23.32 9.19 16.75
CA PHE A 247 23.20 8.15 17.77
C PHE A 247 22.02 8.47 18.67
N GLN A 248 21.43 7.45 19.27
CA GLN A 248 20.42 7.63 20.31
C GLN A 248 20.97 7.05 21.62
N ARG A 249 20.68 7.72 22.72
CA ARG A 249 21.02 7.25 24.07
C ARG A 249 19.75 7.19 24.89
N ILE A 250 19.57 6.08 25.62
CA ILE A 250 18.53 5.97 26.65
C ILE A 250 18.84 7.03 27.73
N GLN A 251 17.96 8.01 27.87
CA GLN A 251 18.13 9.13 28.81
C GLN A 251 17.70 8.75 30.22
N GLN A 252 16.74 7.84 30.33
CA GLN A 252 16.19 7.36 31.58
C GLN A 252 16.57 5.89 31.76
N PRO A 253 17.66 5.58 32.50
CA PRO A 253 18.02 4.20 32.83
C PRO A 253 16.87 3.41 33.46
N GLU A 254 15.93 4.10 34.11
CA GLU A 254 14.68 3.59 34.69
C GLU A 254 13.58 3.28 33.67
N SER A 255 13.84 3.48 32.37
CA SER A 255 12.95 3.05 31.29
C SER A 255 12.58 1.58 31.48
N THR A 256 11.29 1.32 31.67
CA THR A 256 10.82 -0.01 32.12
C THR A 256 11.14 -1.10 31.10
N SER A 257 11.30 -0.75 29.83
CA SER A 257 11.47 -1.71 28.72
C SER A 257 10.30 -2.71 28.63
N GLU A 258 9.18 -2.40 29.29
CA GLU A 258 7.97 -3.20 29.31
C GLU A 258 7.14 -2.98 28.05
N ALA A 259 6.30 -3.96 27.73
CA ALA A 259 5.27 -3.82 26.72
C ALA A 259 4.19 -2.85 27.21
N ASP A 260 3.51 -2.21 26.26
CA ASP A 260 2.22 -1.60 26.54
C ASP A 260 1.28 -1.72 25.32
N GLY A 261 -0.01 -1.49 25.55
CA GLY A 261 -1.01 -1.45 24.49
C GLY A 261 -1.11 -0.10 23.79
N ASN A 262 -0.17 0.83 24.01
CA ASN A 262 -0.26 2.17 23.46
C ASN A 262 0.07 2.13 21.96
N VAL A 263 -0.80 2.73 21.16
CA VAL A 263 -0.55 2.95 19.74
C VAL A 263 -0.04 4.37 19.57
N GLN A 264 1.17 4.52 19.04
CA GLN A 264 1.67 5.83 18.66
C GLN A 264 0.92 6.29 17.39
N ALA A 265 -0.18 7.00 17.58
CA ALA A 265 -0.95 7.57 16.49
C ALA A 265 -0.28 8.87 16.00
N PHE A 266 0.27 8.85 14.78
CA PHE A 266 0.56 10.05 14.01
C PHE A 266 -0.64 10.37 13.10
N ASN A 267 -1.82 10.60 13.68
CA ASN A 267 -3.00 10.92 12.88
C ASN A 267 -3.26 12.42 12.90
N TYR A 268 -2.90 13.11 11.83
CA TYR A 268 -3.70 14.25 11.37
C TYR A 268 -4.92 13.65 10.66
N ARG A 269 -6.12 13.93 11.19
CA ARG A 269 -7.34 13.90 10.38
C ARG A 269 -7.46 15.23 9.65
#